data_AF-A0A1W9M8M3-F1
#
_entry.id   AF-A0A1W9M8M3-F1
#
_cell.length_a   1.000
_cell.length_b   1.000
_cell.length_c   1.000
_cell.angle_alpha   90.00
_cell.angle_beta   90.00
_cell.angle_gamma   90.00
#
_symmetry.space_group_name_H-M   'P 1'
#
loop_
_entity.id
_entity.type
_entity.pdbx_description
1 polymer ?
#
loop_
_entity_poly.entity_id
_entity_poly.type
_entity_poly.pdbx_seq_one_letter_code
_entity_poly.pdbx_strand_id
1 'polypeptide(L)' 'MATGDCIFCHKQDYKDKHIFKNIENIESLCRECHDTSNTGFTGHKPALKGNCTDCHDPHQSSKEFHLKNIGK' A
#
# COMPACT_ATOMS: atom_id res chain seq x y z
N MET A 1 -6.38 -11.69 -2.54
CA MET A 1 -7.41 -12.37 -1.73
C MET A 1 -7.86 -11.37 -0.68
N ALA A 2 -9.14 -11.02 -0.64
CA ALA A 2 -9.69 -10.18 0.42
C ALA A 2 -9.97 -11.06 1.65
N THR A 3 -8.91 -11.58 2.26
CA THR A 3 -8.99 -12.06 3.64
C THR A 3 -9.09 -10.80 4.50
N GLY A 4 -10.16 -10.69 5.30
CA GLY A 4 -10.47 -9.55 6.17
C GLY A 4 -9.44 -9.27 7.28
N ASP A 5 -8.18 -9.57 7.04
CA ASP A 5 -7.06 -9.39 7.94
C ASP A 5 -6.47 -7.99 7.74
N CYS A 6 -7.24 -6.97 8.11
CA CYS A 6 -6.78 -5.58 8.14
C CYS A 6 -5.52 -5.40 9.01
N ILE A 7 -5.29 -6.35 9.93
CA ILE A 7 -4.19 -6.35 10.90
C ILE A 7 -2.80 -6.55 10.28
N PHE A 8 -2.73 -7.03 9.04
CA PHE A 8 -1.46 -7.12 8.33
C PHE A 8 -0.85 -5.74 8.06
N CYS A 9 -1.70 -4.75 7.81
CA CYS A 9 -1.27 -3.39 7.49
C CYS A 9 -1.52 -2.42 8.65
N HIS A 10 -2.55 -2.67 9.47
CA HIS A 10 -2.96 -1.76 10.52
C HIS A 10 -2.85 -2.36 11.92
N LYS A 11 -2.49 -1.53 12.89
CA LYS A 11 -2.60 -1.91 14.30
C LYS A 11 -4.04 -1.75 14.81
N GLN A 12 -4.64 -2.83 15.29
CA GLN A 12 -5.94 -2.84 15.96
C GLN A 12 -5.73 -2.85 17.48
N ASP A 13 -6.13 -1.78 18.18
CA ASP A 13 -5.99 -1.72 19.64
C ASP A 13 -7.09 -2.50 20.38
N TYR A 14 -8.25 -2.72 19.74
CA TYR A 14 -9.41 -3.39 20.33
C TYR A 14 -9.87 -4.55 19.44
N LYS A 15 -9.60 -5.79 19.88
CA LYS A 15 -9.87 -7.02 19.10
C LYS A 15 -11.31 -7.14 18.59
N ASP A 16 -12.28 -6.64 19.37
CA ASP A 16 -13.70 -6.75 19.06
C ASP A 16 -14.29 -5.52 18.33
N LYS A 17 -13.45 -4.55 17.94
CA LYS A 17 -13.89 -3.34 17.22
C LYS A 17 -13.07 -3.16 15.95
N HIS A 18 -13.73 -2.84 14.84
CA HIS A 18 -13.08 -2.45 13.59
C HIS A 18 -12.49 -1.03 13.66
N ILE A 19 -11.62 -0.78 14.64
CA ILE A 19 -10.92 0.48 14.87
C ILE A 19 -9.43 0.22 14.71
N PHE A 20 -8.86 0.83 13.67
CA PHE A 20 -7.51 0.61 13.23
C PHE A 20 -6.72 1.92 13.29
N LYS A 21 -5.47 1.85 13.74
CA LYS A 21 -4.57 2.99 13.71
C LYS A 21 -4.19 3.36 12.28
N ASN A 22 -4.04 4.66 12.05
CA ASN A 22 -3.46 5.16 10.81
C ASN A 22 -2.00 4.72 10.70
N ILE A 23 -1.57 4.49 9.46
CA ILE A 23 -0.18 4.14 9.14
C ILE A 23 0.62 5.45 9.03
N GLU A 24 1.67 5.58 9.83
CA GLU A 24 2.50 6.80 9.86
C GLU A 24 3.56 6.81 8.74
N ASN A 25 4.04 5.64 8.33
CA ASN A 25 5.04 5.50 7.27
C ASN A 25 4.61 4.44 6.26
N ILE A 26 3.98 4.91 5.18
CA ILE A 26 3.50 4.05 4.08
C ILE A 26 4.63 3.35 3.35
N GLU A 27 5.74 4.06 3.11
CA GLU A 27 6.89 3.49 2.42
C GLU A 27 7.43 2.26 3.15
N SER A 28 7.68 2.41 4.45
CA SER A 28 8.22 1.34 5.28
C SER A 28 7.32 0.12 5.25
N LEU A 29 6.01 0.31 5.44
CA LEU A 29 5.04 -0.79 5.42
C LEU A 29 5.02 -1.50 4.07
N CYS A 30 4.94 -0.76 2.96
CA CYS A 30 4.92 -1.37 1.64
C CYS A 30 6.21 -2.16 1.36
N ARG A 31 7.36 -1.67 1.82
CA ARG A 31 8.67 -2.31 1.66
C ARG A 31 8.86 -3.57 2.51
N GLU A 32 8.01 -3.83 3.51
CA GLU A 32 8.07 -5.09 4.28
C GLU A 32 7.87 -6.31 3.39
N CYS A 33 7.12 -6.16 2.28
CA CYS A 33 6.86 -7.21 1.30
C CYS A 33 7.34 -6.86 -0.11
N HIS A 34 7.35 -5.57 -0.50
CA HIS A 34 7.68 -5.15 -1.86
C HIS A 34 9.10 -4.57 -1.96
N ASP A 35 10.00 -5.34 -2.57
CA ASP A 35 11.32 -4.83 -2.93
C ASP A 35 11.24 -3.90 -4.15
N THR A 36 11.43 -2.60 -3.93
CA THR A 36 11.45 -1.61 -5.02
C THR A 36 12.86 -1.33 -5.54
N SER A 37 13.89 -2.00 -5.03
CA SER A 37 15.28 -1.82 -5.49
C SER A 37 15.51 -2.43 -6.88
N ASN A 38 14.66 -3.39 -7.28
CA ASN A 38 14.73 -4.12 -8.54
C ASN A 38 13.56 -3.84 -9.50
N THR A 39 12.78 -2.77 -9.29
CA THR A 39 11.80 -2.38 -10.31
C THR A 39 12.58 -1.88 -11.52
N GLY A 40 12.70 -2.71 -12.56
CA GLY A 40 13.39 -2.40 -13.83
C GLY A 40 12.85 -1.16 -14.57
N PHE A 41 11.86 -0.50 -13.99
CA PHE A 41 11.39 0.82 -14.35
C PHE A 41 12.31 1.89 -13.74
N THR A 42 13.44 2.12 -14.39
CA THR A 42 14.34 3.24 -14.11
C THR A 42 13.55 4.56 -14.13
N GLY A 43 13.15 5.05 -12.95
CA GLY A 43 12.74 6.46 -12.80
C GLY A 43 11.29 6.77 -12.45
N HIS A 44 10.46 5.85 -11.92
CA HIS A 44 9.18 6.27 -11.35
C HIS A 44 9.40 6.97 -9.99
N LYS A 45 9.65 8.29 -10.06
CA LYS A 45 10.02 9.16 -8.92
C LYS A 45 9.10 9.01 -7.69
N PRO A 46 7.76 8.87 -7.81
CA PRO A 46 6.90 8.67 -6.65
C PRO A 46 7.25 7.40 -5.86
N ALA A 47 7.55 6.30 -6.53
CA ALA A 47 7.93 5.04 -5.86
C ALA A 47 9.26 5.16 -5.11
N LEU A 48 10.24 5.88 -5.69
CA LEU A 48 11.53 6.15 -5.04
C LEU A 48 11.41 7.06 -3.82
N LYS A 49 10.35 7.87 -3.74
CA LYS A 49 10.05 8.76 -2.62
C LYS A 49 9.11 8.14 -1.58
N GLY A 50 8.71 6.88 -1.76
CA GLY A 50 7.78 6.22 -0.84
C GLY A 50 6.31 6.62 -1.02
N ASN A 51 5.97 7.36 -2.08
CA ASN A 51 4.61 7.82 -2.37
C ASN A 51 3.78 6.73 -3.08
N CYS A 52 3.72 5.53 -2.50
CA CYS A 52 3.07 4.37 -3.12
C CYS A 52 1.58 4.65 -3.42
N THR A 53 0.92 5.33 -2.50
CA THR A 53 -0.53 5.58 -2.56
C THR A 53 -0.93 6.78 -3.42
N ASP A 54 0.02 7.51 -4.03
CA ASP A 54 -0.32 8.56 -5.00
C ASP A 54 -1.01 7.95 -6.23
N CYS A 55 -0.63 6.73 -6.59
CA CYS A 55 -1.19 5.99 -7.72
C CYS A 55 -1.86 4.67 -7.32
N HIS A 56 -1.40 3.97 -6.27
CA HIS A 56 -1.98 2.69 -5.84
C HIS A 56 -3.06 2.85 -4.77
N ASP A 57 -4.10 2.02 -4.82
CA ASP A 57 -5.10 1.86 -3.77
C ASP A 57 -4.79 0.60 -2.93
N PRO A 58 -4.40 0.74 -1.65
CA PRO A 58 -4.01 -0.38 -0.81
C PRO A 58 -5.20 -1.21 -0.30
N HIS A 59 -6.43 -0.71 -0.43
CA HIS A 59 -7.63 -1.44 0.01
C HIS A 59 -8.21 -2.25 -1.13
N GLN A 60 -8.53 -1.58 -2.24
CA GLN A 60 -9.12 -2.21 -3.39
C GLN A 60 -9.05 -1.29 -4.60
N SER A 61 -8.72 -1.85 -5.76
CA SER A 61 -8.92 -1.18 -7.04
C SER A 61 -9.45 -2.17 -8.06
N SER A 62 -10.27 -1.65 -8.98
CA SER A 62 -10.80 -2.39 -10.14
C SER A 62 -9.81 -2.40 -11.32
N LYS A 63 -8.66 -1.77 -11.18
CA LYS A 63 -7.62 -1.64 -12.22
C LYS A 63 -6.45 -2.57 -11.91
N GLU A 64 -5.72 -2.94 -12.96
CA GLU A 64 -4.49 -3.72 -12.82
C GLU A 64 -3.48 -3.00 -11.92
N PHE A 65 -2.64 -3.79 -11.25
CA PHE A 65 -1.64 -3.31 -10.28
C PHE A 65 -2.21 -2.45 -9.15
N HIS A 66 -3.50 -2.59 -8.83
CA HIS A 66 -4.18 -1.79 -7.81
C HIS A 66 -4.15 -0.28 -8.06
N LEU A 67 -4.16 0.18 -9.32
CA LEU A 67 -4.08 1.61 -9.64
C LEU A 67 -5.40 2.35 -9.38
N LYS A 68 -5.32 3.58 -8.88
CA LYS A 68 -6.49 4.48 -8.72
C LYS A 68 -7.06 4.90 -10.07
N ASN A 69 -6.19 5.10 -11.07
CA ASN A 69 -6.57 5.47 -12.44
C ASN A 69 -5.60 4.85 -13.46
N ILE A 70 -6.06 4.63 -14.70
CA ILE A 70 -5.20 4.18 -15.81
C ILE A 70 -4.75 5.41 -16.61
N GLY A 71 -3.43 5.59 -16.76
CA GLY A 71 -2.83 6.66 -17.57
C GLY A 71 -2.55 7.94 -16.77
N LYS A 72 -1.27 8.33 -16.73
CA LYS A 72 -0.82 9.68 -16.39
C LYS A 72 0.26 10.10 -17.37
#